data_AF-K0B693-F1
#
_entry.id   AF-K0B693-F1
#
_cell.length_a   1.000
_cell.length_b   1.000
_cell.length_c   1.000
_cell.angle_alpha   90.00
_cell.angle_beta   90.00
_cell.angle_gamma   90.00
#
_symmetry.space_group_name_H-M   'P 1'
#
loop_
_entity.id
_entity.type
_entity.pdbx_description
1 polymer ?
#
loop_
_entity_poly.entity_id
_entity_poly.type
_entity_poly.pdbx_seq_one_letter_code
_entity_poly.pdbx_strand_id
1 'polypeptide(L)'
;MRTQFLQKSMINERFLGDEWPIMFNIVKYGSYNEFPEKMLLRREHGESWQGILYLAKKFNRNSLGMIFPNYPLTSWCIRNLESSVFLKNLDQMVMLNFEAGLGVIFEILLIIKNKITK
;
A
#
# COMPACT_ATOMS: atom_id res chain seq x y z
N MET A 1 27.03 10.23 -0.75
CA MET A 1 26.58 9.12 -1.64
C MET A 1 25.24 8.51 -1.21
N ARG A 2 25.07 7.98 0.01
CA ARG A 2 23.79 7.32 0.43
C ARG A 2 22.53 8.21 0.36
N THR A 3 22.63 9.49 0.71
CA THR A 3 21.51 10.43 0.70
C THR A 3 20.90 10.64 -0.70
N GLN A 4 21.72 10.61 -1.76
CA GLN A 4 21.23 10.81 -3.14
C GLN A 4 20.40 9.61 -3.64
N PHE A 5 20.74 8.38 -3.22
CA PHE A 5 19.96 7.19 -3.54
C PHE A 5 18.59 7.20 -2.84
N LEU A 6 18.56 7.61 -1.56
CA LEU A 6 17.32 7.77 -0.82
C LEU A 6 16.43 8.84 -1.46
N GLN A 7 16.99 9.99 -1.82
CA GLN A 7 16.25 11.05 -2.53
C GLN A 7 15.67 10.56 -3.86
N LYS A 8 16.41 9.77 -4.63
CA LYS A 8 15.92 9.15 -5.88
C LYS A 8 14.85 8.08 -5.64
N SER A 9 14.75 7.54 -4.44
CA SER A 9 13.81 6.48 -4.11
C SER A 9 12.45 6.98 -3.63
N MET A 10 12.40 8.24 -3.19
CA MET A 10 11.15 8.88 -2.76
C MET A 10 10.19 9.05 -3.94
N ILE A 11 8.90 8.92 -3.68
CA ILE A 11 7.82 9.22 -4.63
C ILE A 11 7.10 10.50 -4.21
N ASN A 12 6.55 11.23 -5.19
CA ASN A 12 5.80 12.46 -4.94
C ASN A 12 4.30 12.18 -4.75
N GLU A 13 3.82 11.08 -5.30
CA GLU A 13 2.47 10.60 -5.10
C GLU A 13 2.26 10.12 -3.67
N ARG A 14 1.09 10.40 -3.10
CA ARG A 14 0.64 9.80 -1.84
C ARG A 14 -0.63 9.01 -2.09
N PHE A 15 -0.62 7.76 -1.65
CA PHE A 15 -1.73 6.82 -1.72
C PHE A 15 -1.53 5.73 -0.68
N LEU A 16 -2.57 4.94 -0.43
CA LEU A 16 -2.49 3.83 0.50
C LEU A 16 -1.48 2.79 -0.01
N GLY A 17 -0.42 2.52 0.76
CA GLY A 17 0.66 1.63 0.36
C GLY A 17 1.77 2.33 -0.46
N ASP A 18 1.91 3.65 -0.35
CA ASP A 18 2.98 4.42 -1.01
C ASP A 18 4.39 4.07 -0.49
N GLU A 19 4.50 3.37 0.63
CA GLU A 19 5.75 2.77 1.10
C GLU A 19 6.31 1.69 0.15
N TRP A 20 5.45 0.95 -0.58
CA TRP A 20 5.89 -0.09 -1.50
C TRP A 20 6.68 0.45 -2.70
N PRO A 21 6.21 1.49 -3.42
CA PRO A 21 7.00 2.20 -4.42
C PRO A 21 8.37 2.63 -3.93
N ILE A 22 8.44 3.15 -2.70
CA ILE A 22 9.70 3.58 -2.09
C ILE A 22 10.62 2.36 -1.93
N MET A 23 10.11 1.23 -1.43
CA MET A 23 10.88 -0.01 -1.32
C MET A 23 11.35 -0.53 -2.68
N PHE A 24 10.48 -0.52 -3.70
CA PHE A 24 10.86 -0.93 -5.06
C PHE A 24 11.96 -0.04 -5.65
N ASN A 25 11.88 1.28 -5.43
CA ASN A 25 12.94 2.18 -5.86
C ASN A 25 14.24 1.98 -5.07
N ILE A 26 14.17 1.68 -3.77
CA ILE A 26 15.35 1.36 -2.96
C ILE A 26 16.04 0.10 -3.50
N VAL A 27 15.29 -0.95 -3.82
CA VAL A 27 15.83 -2.17 -4.48
C VAL A 27 16.46 -1.82 -5.83
N LYS A 28 15.82 -0.93 -6.60
CA LYS A 28 16.27 -0.55 -7.94
C LYS A 28 17.56 0.29 -7.94
N TYR A 29 17.72 1.19 -6.97
CA TYR A 29 18.80 2.19 -6.96
C TYR A 29 19.85 1.99 -5.87
N GLY A 30 19.58 1.17 -4.85
CA GLY A 30 20.42 1.00 -3.67
C GLY A 30 20.83 -0.45 -3.41
N SER A 31 21.63 -0.65 -2.35
CA SER A 31 21.96 -1.97 -1.81
C SER A 31 21.34 -2.12 -0.41
N TYR A 32 20.72 -3.27 -0.13
CA TYR A 32 20.28 -3.60 1.23
C TYR A 32 21.49 -3.96 2.09
N ASN A 33 21.56 -3.40 3.30
CA ASN A 33 22.44 -3.89 4.34
C ASN A 33 21.56 -4.53 5.41
N GLU A 34 21.83 -5.80 5.75
CA GLU A 34 21.20 -6.46 6.88
C GLU A 34 21.70 -5.82 8.17
N PHE A 35 20.80 -5.27 8.97
CA PHE A 35 21.13 -4.81 10.32
C PHE A 35 20.81 -5.95 11.31
N PRO A 36 21.76 -6.32 12.19
CA PRO A 36 21.61 -7.50 13.04
C PRO A 36 20.69 -7.30 14.26
N GLU A 37 19.91 -6.22 14.37
CA GLU A 37 19.22 -5.90 15.62
C GLU A 37 17.76 -5.42 15.44
N LYS A 38 16.87 -5.93 16.28
CA LYS A 38 15.45 -5.55 16.38
C LYS A 38 15.33 -4.16 17.04
N MET A 39 15.61 -3.09 16.29
CA MET A 39 15.48 -1.71 16.78
C MET A 39 14.06 -1.12 16.69
N LEU A 40 13.10 -1.82 16.09
CA LEU A 40 11.75 -1.30 15.90
C LEU A 40 10.83 -1.66 17.07
N LEU A 41 10.45 -0.66 17.85
CA LEU A 41 9.38 -0.77 18.85
C LEU A 41 8.03 -0.82 18.14
N ARG A 42 7.36 -1.98 18.20
CA ARG A 42 5.99 -2.13 17.71
C ARG A 42 5.05 -1.37 18.64
N ARG A 43 4.36 -0.34 18.12
CA ARG A 43 3.22 0.26 18.83
C ARG A 43 1.97 -0.60 18.62
N GLU A 44 1.19 -0.79 19.66
CA GLU A 44 -0.04 -1.60 19.60
C GLU A 44 -1.13 -0.90 18.76
N HIS A 45 -1.15 0.44 18.76
CA HIS A 45 -2.17 1.24 18.08
C HIS A 45 -1.55 2.09 16.96
N GLY A 46 -2.26 2.17 15.84
CA GLY A 46 -1.87 2.92 14.65
C GLY A 46 -3.09 3.29 13.81
N GLU A 47 -2.92 4.13 12.79
CA GLU A 47 -4.03 4.60 11.95
C GLU A 47 -4.74 3.47 11.20
N SER A 48 -4.06 2.34 11.01
CA SER A 48 -4.61 1.11 10.41
C SER A 48 -5.76 0.48 11.21
N TRP A 49 -5.94 0.85 12.48
CA TRP A 49 -7.06 0.39 13.31
C TRP A 49 -8.41 1.02 12.91
N GLN A 50 -8.39 2.11 12.13
CA GLN A 50 -9.61 2.84 11.76
C GLN A 50 -10.37 2.22 10.57
N GLY A 51 -9.87 1.12 10.01
CA GLY A 51 -10.51 0.41 8.89
C GLY A 51 -9.96 0.81 7.52
N ILE A 52 -10.13 -0.08 6.54
CA ILE A 52 -9.60 0.10 5.18
C ILE A 52 -10.34 1.22 4.44
N LEU A 53 -11.63 1.42 4.70
CA LEU A 53 -12.40 2.53 4.13
C LEU A 53 -11.91 3.90 4.60
N TYR A 54 -11.62 4.02 5.90
CA TYR A 54 -11.06 5.25 6.45
C TYR A 54 -9.68 5.54 5.85
N LEU A 55 -8.80 4.54 5.81
CA LEU A 55 -7.47 4.67 5.23
C LEU A 55 -7.53 5.04 3.75
N ALA A 56 -8.37 4.36 2.97
CA ALA A 56 -8.56 4.67 1.55
C ALA A 56 -9.04 6.11 1.37
N LYS A 57 -10.02 6.58 2.16
CA LYS A 57 -10.49 7.97 2.12
C LYS A 57 -9.40 8.98 2.51
N LYS A 58 -8.54 8.63 3.46
CA LYS A 58 -7.49 9.51 3.98
C LYS A 58 -6.33 9.66 2.98
N PHE A 59 -5.88 8.56 2.40
CA PHE A 59 -4.66 8.52 1.60
C PHE A 59 -4.92 8.59 0.09
N ASN A 60 -6.02 8.02 -0.40
CA ASN A 60 -6.32 8.02 -1.83
C ASN A 60 -7.07 9.30 -2.22
N ARG A 61 -6.50 10.05 -3.18
CA ARG A 61 -7.06 11.33 -3.63
C ARG A 61 -8.20 11.20 -4.64
N ASN A 62 -8.34 10.05 -5.28
CA ASN A 62 -9.33 9.80 -6.34
C ASN A 62 -10.45 8.85 -5.88
N SER A 63 -11.64 9.03 -6.43
CA SER A 63 -12.82 8.23 -6.13
C SER A 63 -12.63 6.74 -6.44
N LEU A 64 -11.91 6.41 -7.50
CA LEU A 64 -11.55 5.02 -7.82
C LEU A 64 -10.68 4.39 -6.73
N GLY A 65 -9.69 5.12 -6.20
CA GLY A 65 -8.86 4.64 -5.09
C GLY A 65 -9.61 4.52 -3.78
N MET A 66 -10.73 5.23 -3.59
CA MET A 66 -11.57 5.04 -2.42
C MET A 66 -12.37 3.72 -2.47
N ILE A 67 -12.82 3.31 -3.66
CA ILE A 67 -13.57 2.06 -3.86
C ILE A 67 -12.63 0.86 -3.96
N PHE A 68 -11.48 1.05 -4.62
CA PHE A 68 -10.43 0.05 -4.80
C PHE A 68 -9.15 0.55 -4.11
N PRO A 69 -8.96 0.25 -2.81
CA PRO A 69 -7.90 0.85 -1.98
C PRO A 69 -6.49 0.70 -2.55
N ASN A 70 -6.21 -0.45 -3.17
CA ASN A 70 -4.89 -0.79 -3.72
C ASN A 70 -4.74 -0.44 -5.22
N TYR A 71 -5.77 0.11 -5.87
CA TYR A 71 -5.71 0.50 -7.28
C TYR A 71 -4.59 1.53 -7.58
N PRO A 72 -4.38 2.59 -6.76
CA PRO A 72 -3.30 3.54 -7.00
C PRO A 72 -1.91 2.88 -7.01
N LEU A 73 -1.69 1.90 -6.12
CA LEU A 73 -0.45 1.12 -6.06
C LEU A 73 -0.26 0.30 -7.34
N THR A 74 -1.26 -0.47 -7.77
CA THR A 74 -1.20 -1.24 -9.02
C THR A 74 -0.97 -0.32 -10.22
N SER A 75 -1.64 0.82 -10.26
CA SER A 75 -1.46 1.84 -11.29
C SER A 75 -0.03 2.40 -11.32
N TRP A 76 0.58 2.61 -10.15
CA TRP A 76 1.98 3.03 -10.04
C TRP A 76 2.93 1.93 -10.55
N CYS A 77 2.70 0.67 -10.16
CA CYS A 77 3.51 -0.47 -10.60
C CYS A 77 3.50 -0.62 -12.12
N ILE A 78 2.34 -0.49 -12.77
CA ILE A 78 2.22 -0.57 -14.24
C ILE A 78 3.05 0.53 -14.93
N ARG A 79 3.12 1.73 -14.36
CA ARG A 79 3.83 2.87 -14.95
C ARG A 79 5.34 2.86 -14.71
N ASN A 80 5.80 2.29 -13.59
CA ASN A 80 7.19 2.47 -13.11
C ASN A 80 8.03 1.18 -13.10
N LEU A 81 7.39 0.01 -13.05
CA LEU A 81 8.09 -1.26 -13.15
C LEU A 81 8.26 -1.65 -14.61
N GLU A 82 9.31 -2.41 -14.90
CA GLU A 82 9.47 -3.05 -16.20
C GLU A 82 8.30 -4.02 -16.43
N SER A 83 7.73 -4.00 -17.64
CA SER A 83 6.54 -4.82 -17.95
C SER A 83 6.77 -6.31 -17.72
N SER A 84 7.99 -6.81 -17.93
CA SER A 84 8.38 -8.20 -17.65
C SER A 84 8.27 -8.54 -16.15
N VAL A 85 8.65 -7.62 -15.27
CA VAL A 85 8.56 -7.78 -13.80
C VAL A 85 7.11 -7.69 -13.36
N PHE A 86 6.34 -6.74 -13.88
CA PHE A 86 4.92 -6.61 -13.56
C PHE A 86 4.12 -7.85 -13.98
N LEU A 87 4.31 -8.32 -15.21
CA LEU A 87 3.59 -9.49 -15.73
C LEU A 87 3.96 -10.79 -14.99
N LYS A 88 5.22 -10.94 -14.56
CA LYS A 88 5.65 -12.10 -13.75
C LYS A 88 5.01 -12.16 -12.36
N ASN A 89 4.54 -11.02 -11.84
CA ASN A 89 3.93 -10.92 -10.51
C ASN A 89 2.47 -10.44 -10.61
N LEU A 90 1.84 -10.64 -11.76
CA LEU A 90 0.47 -10.19 -11.99
C LEU A 90 -0.52 -10.89 -11.05
N ASP A 91 -0.27 -12.16 -10.75
CA ASP A 91 -1.00 -12.96 -9.76
C ASP A 91 -1.00 -12.29 -8.38
N GLN A 92 0.15 -11.80 -7.91
CA GLN A 92 0.27 -11.09 -6.64
C GLN A 92 -0.50 -9.77 -6.66
N MET A 93 -0.45 -9.04 -7.78
CA MET A 93 -1.21 -7.79 -7.94
C MET A 93 -2.72 -8.04 -7.92
N VAL A 94 -3.19 -9.11 -8.58
CA VAL A 94 -4.61 -9.50 -8.54
C VAL A 94 -5.01 -9.89 -7.12
N MET A 95 -4.22 -10.73 -6.45
CA MET A 95 -4.48 -11.18 -5.09
C MET A 95 -4.56 -9.99 -4.12
N LEU A 96 -3.61 -9.05 -4.22
CA LEU A 96 -3.56 -7.86 -3.38
C LEU A 96 -4.82 -6.97 -3.53
N ASN A 97 -5.34 -6.82 -4.75
CA ASN A 97 -6.58 -6.06 -4.98
C ASN A 97 -7.81 -6.83 -4.52
N PHE A 98 -7.81 -8.16 -4.70
CA PHE A 98 -8.90 -9.02 -4.26
C PHE A 98 -9.04 -9.01 -2.73
N GLU A 99 -7.94 -9.18 -1.99
CA GLU A 99 -7.92 -9.13 -0.53
C GLU A 99 -8.41 -7.77 0.01
N ALA A 100 -7.96 -6.66 -0.59
CA ALA A 100 -8.46 -5.34 -0.22
C ALA A 100 -9.96 -5.17 -0.52
N GLY A 101 -10.42 -5.70 -1.66
CA GLY A 101 -11.85 -5.71 -2.01
C GLY A 101 -12.69 -6.49 -1.01
N LEU A 102 -12.24 -7.68 -0.62
CA LEU A 102 -12.89 -8.47 0.44
C LEU A 102 -12.88 -7.72 1.78
N GLY A 103 -11.76 -7.10 2.15
CA GLY A 103 -11.65 -6.29 3.37
C GLY A 103 -12.69 -5.16 3.41
N VAL A 104 -12.86 -4.44 2.29
CA VAL A 104 -13.89 -3.40 2.15
C VAL A 104 -15.30 -4.00 2.32
N ILE A 105 -15.59 -5.13 1.67
CA ILE A 105 -16.90 -5.80 1.78
C ILE A 105 -17.19 -6.19 3.23
N PHE A 106 -16.23 -6.82 3.92
CA PHE A 106 -16.40 -7.20 5.32
C PHE A 106 -16.61 -5.99 6.23
N GLU A 107 -15.86 -4.91 6.03
CA GLU A 107 -16.02 -3.67 6.79
C GLU A 107 -17.43 -3.07 6.58
N ILE A 108 -17.93 -3.03 5.35
CA ILE A 108 -19.29 -2.56 5.05
C ILE A 108 -20.34 -3.43 5.75
N LEU A 109 -20.21 -4.76 5.68
CA LEU A 109 -21.14 -5.68 6.35
C LEU A 109 -21.15 -5.48 7.87
N LEU A 110 -19.99 -5.25 8.49
CA LEU A 110 -19.87 -4.94 9.91
C LEU A 110 -20.54 -3.61 10.26
N ILE A 111 -20.32 -2.57 9.46
CA ILE A 111 -20.97 -1.26 9.65
C ILE A 111 -22.50 -1.38 9.55
N ILE A 112 -23.01 -2.11 8.56
CA ILE A 112 -24.45 -2.35 8.38
C ILE A 112 -25.01 -3.11 9.58
N LYS A 113 -24.38 -4.23 9.98
CA LYS A 113 -24.78 -5.01 11.16
C LYS A 113 -24.85 -4.14 12.41
N ASN A 114 -23.81 -3.36 12.67
CA ASN A 114 -23.74 -2.48 13.85
C ASN A 114 -24.79 -1.35 13.83
N LYS A 115 -25.24 -0.92 12.65
CA LYS A 115 -26.36 0.05 12.53
C LYS A 115 -27.73 -0.58 12.73
N ILE A 116 -27.91 -1.85 12.36
CA ILE A 116 -29.19 -2.57 12.51
C ILE A 116 -29.40 -3.03 13.97
N THR A 117 -28.32 -3.37 14.68
CA THR A 117 -28.38 -3.80 16.09
C THR A 117 -28.48 -2.64 17.08
N LYS A 118 -28.38 -1.39 16.61
CA LYS A 118 -28.49 -0.17 17.42
C LYS A 118 -29.88 0.43 17.29
#